data_AF-A0A0Q5MZB5-F1
#
_entry.id   AF-A0A0Q5MZB5-F1
#
_cell.length_a   1.000
_cell.length_b   1.000
_cell.length_c   1.000
_cell.angle_alpha   90.00
_cell.angle_beta   90.00
_cell.angle_gamma   90.00
#
_symmetry.space_group_name_H-M   'P 1'
#
loop_
_entity.id
_entity.type
_entity.pdbx_description
1 polymer ?
#
loop_
_entity_poly.entity_id
_entity_poly.type
_entity_poly.pdbx_seq_one_letter_code
_entity_poly.pdbx_strand_id
1 'polypeptide(L)'
;MKDVTGAAVHELVPTGRGDIVEQLNDAAGHRSILWLIAPFLFVAGLVLAPWGWALSGAAVAALVFLLLRDQVTSRVVVFYDVDGADERWFESLIDTTKIAAGSQRIWRVLESGQVVTTRQHKTNAGAANLINRIVAAVSFDAPRHLATNITVPTITAGSTSLHFLPDRILVKDGRHYADVAYGDLFSGATTTRFIEAAGAAPRDAQKVDRTWQYVNVKGGPDRRYSNNPERSVMLYGQLEMSSQSGLYWKVQTSATYVAAQLNAALRAAPRH
;
A
#
# COMPACT_ATOMS: atom_id res chain seq x y z
N MET A 1 -52.81 -18.68 -1.05
CA MET A 1 -51.76 -18.68 -2.09
C MET A 1 -50.98 -17.40 -1.93
N LYS A 2 -49.67 -17.53 -1.65
CA LYS A 2 -48.72 -16.43 -1.56
C LYS A 2 -48.49 -15.89 -2.96
N ASP A 3 -48.75 -14.61 -3.15
CA ASP A 3 -48.15 -13.84 -4.23
C ASP A 3 -47.43 -12.66 -3.55
N VAL A 4 -46.11 -12.72 -3.53
CA VAL A 4 -45.23 -11.72 -2.89
C VAL A 4 -44.40 -11.13 -4.01
N THR A 5 -45.01 -10.16 -4.68
CA THR A 5 -44.35 -9.26 -5.62
C THR A 5 -43.58 -8.21 -4.82
N GLY A 6 -42.28 -8.07 -5.11
CA GLY A 6 -41.51 -6.84 -4.90
C GLY A 6 -41.31 -6.36 -3.46
N ALA A 7 -40.26 -6.82 -2.79
CA ALA A 7 -39.70 -6.14 -1.62
C ALA A 7 -38.42 -5.38 -2.04
N ALA A 8 -38.60 -4.06 -2.13
CA ALA A 8 -37.67 -2.94 -2.17
C ALA A 8 -36.15 -3.22 -2.22
N VAL A 9 -35.55 -2.82 -3.35
CA VAL A 9 -34.11 -2.61 -3.59
C VAL A 9 -33.66 -1.24 -3.02
N HIS A 10 -34.18 -0.84 -1.86
CA HIS A 10 -33.84 0.45 -1.22
C HIS A 10 -33.31 0.24 0.20
N GLU A 11 -32.11 -0.36 0.27
CA GLU A 11 -31.17 -0.17 1.39
C GLU A 11 -29.74 -0.11 0.82
N LEU A 12 -29.57 0.73 -0.21
CA LEU A 12 -28.27 1.30 -0.51
C LEU A 12 -28.30 2.71 0.05
N VAL A 13 -28.12 2.79 1.37
CA VAL A 13 -27.75 4.05 2.02
C VAL A 13 -26.44 4.47 1.37
N PRO A 14 -26.31 5.71 0.86
CA PRO A 14 -25.01 6.21 0.44
C PRO A 14 -24.11 6.16 1.66
N THR A 15 -23.17 5.21 1.67
CA THR A 15 -22.23 5.01 2.75
C THR A 15 -21.51 6.34 2.97
N GLY A 16 -21.85 7.00 4.07
CA GLY A 16 -21.22 8.26 4.46
C GLY A 16 -19.70 8.05 4.53
N ARG A 17 -18.92 9.11 4.31
CA ARG A 17 -17.47 8.97 4.12
C ARG A 17 -16.78 8.10 5.19
N GLY A 18 -17.18 8.22 6.46
CA GLY A 18 -16.66 7.43 7.58
C GLY A 18 -17.19 5.98 7.69
N ASP A 19 -18.37 5.70 7.14
CA ASP A 19 -19.03 4.38 7.25
C ASP A 19 -18.26 3.29 6.48
N ILE A 20 -17.73 3.62 5.29
CA ILE A 20 -16.89 2.69 4.51
C ILE A 20 -15.62 2.32 5.29
N VAL A 21 -14.98 3.31 5.93
CA VAL A 21 -13.74 3.08 6.68
C VAL A 21 -13.99 2.24 7.92
N GLU A 22 -15.10 2.50 8.63
CA GLU A 22 -15.52 1.70 9.78
C GLU A 22 -15.80 0.25 9.38
N GLN A 23 -16.56 0.02 8.31
CA GLN A 23 -16.83 -1.32 7.79
C GLN A 23 -15.54 -2.04 7.33
N LEU A 24 -14.60 -1.32 6.72
CA LEU A 24 -13.29 -1.89 6.34
C LEU A 24 -12.45 -2.27 7.56
N ASN A 25 -12.50 -1.46 8.62
CA ASN A 25 -11.81 -1.72 9.88
C ASN A 25 -12.41 -2.92 10.62
N ASP A 26 -13.74 -3.02 10.68
CA ASP A 26 -14.43 -4.17 11.25
C ASP A 26 -14.09 -5.46 10.47
N ALA A 27 -14.19 -5.41 9.14
CA ALA A 27 -13.81 -6.51 8.27
C ALA A 27 -12.35 -6.95 8.45
N ALA A 28 -11.42 -6.01 8.66
CA ALA A 28 -10.01 -6.30 8.88
C ALA A 28 -9.69 -6.74 10.33
N GLY A 29 -10.53 -6.35 11.29
CA GLY A 29 -10.40 -6.62 12.72
C GLY A 29 -10.87 -8.01 13.12
N HIS A 30 -11.83 -8.59 12.39
CA HIS A 30 -12.34 -9.93 12.69
C HIS A 30 -11.22 -10.99 12.73
N ARG A 31 -11.04 -11.59 13.92
CA ARG A 31 -10.29 -12.82 14.11
C ARG A 31 -11.31 -13.91 14.34
N SER A 32 -11.53 -14.80 13.37
CA SER A 32 -12.41 -15.95 13.56
C SER A 32 -11.81 -16.90 14.60
N ILE A 33 -12.05 -16.70 15.90
CA ILE A 33 -11.53 -17.55 17.01
C ILE A 33 -11.80 -19.04 16.74
N LEU A 34 -12.82 -19.35 15.95
CA LEU A 34 -13.19 -20.68 15.50
C LEU A 34 -12.07 -21.44 14.75
N TRP A 35 -11.11 -20.76 14.08
CA TRP A 35 -9.98 -21.46 13.44
C TRP A 35 -9.03 -22.12 14.46
N LEU A 36 -8.97 -21.61 15.70
CA LEU A 36 -8.21 -22.21 16.80
C LEU A 36 -8.94 -23.39 17.45
N ILE A 37 -10.28 -23.38 17.41
CA ILE A 37 -11.13 -24.41 18.05
C ILE A 37 -11.26 -25.65 17.15
N ALA A 38 -11.30 -25.47 15.83
CA ALA A 38 -11.46 -26.54 14.86
C ALA A 38 -10.43 -27.69 14.94
N PRO A 39 -9.10 -27.46 15.06
CA PRO A 39 -8.14 -28.55 15.20
C PRO A 39 -8.31 -29.32 16.52
N PHE A 40 -8.71 -28.64 17.60
CA PHE A 40 -8.96 -29.28 18.90
C PHE A 40 -10.17 -30.22 18.84
N LEU A 41 -11.26 -29.79 18.17
CA LEU A 41 -12.44 -30.62 17.93
C LEU A 41 -12.14 -31.81 17.01
N PHE A 42 -11.29 -31.63 16.00
CA PHE A 42 -10.84 -32.71 15.11
C PHE A 42 -10.04 -33.78 15.85
N VAL A 43 -9.07 -33.38 16.69
CA VAL A 43 -8.26 -34.30 17.49
C VAL A 43 -9.11 -35.03 18.52
N ALA A 44 -10.06 -34.34 19.18
CA ALA A 44 -11.00 -34.97 20.11
C ALA A 44 -11.88 -36.03 19.41
N GLY A 45 -12.36 -35.76 18.19
CA GLY A 45 -13.13 -36.70 17.39
C GLY A 45 -12.36 -37.98 17.05
N LEU A 46 -11.05 -37.89 16.80
CA LEU A 46 -10.20 -39.03 16.45
C LEU A 46 -9.98 -40.02 17.62
N VAL A 47 -10.07 -39.54 18.86
CA VAL A 47 -9.84 -40.33 20.09
C VAL A 47 -11.10 -41.08 20.56
N LEU A 48 -12.30 -40.60 20.23
CA LEU A 48 -13.56 -41.20 20.65
C LEU A 48 -14.15 -42.12 19.56
N ALA A 49 -13.77 -43.40 19.57
CA ALA A 49 -14.44 -44.44 18.79
C ALA A 49 -15.72 -44.93 19.50
N PRO A 50 -16.81 -45.26 18.77
CA PRO A 50 -16.86 -45.61 17.35
C PRO A 50 -17.42 -44.56 16.37
N TRP A 51 -17.92 -43.40 16.82
CA TRP A 51 -18.54 -42.38 15.94
C TRP A 51 -17.60 -41.23 15.54
N GLY A 52 -16.33 -41.29 15.95
CA GLY A 52 -15.34 -40.24 15.78
C GLY A 52 -15.11 -39.73 14.36
N TRP A 53 -15.15 -40.63 13.36
CA TRP A 53 -14.94 -40.26 11.95
C TRP A 53 -16.01 -39.31 11.39
N ALA A 54 -17.28 -39.50 11.80
CA ALA A 54 -18.38 -38.63 11.37
C ALA A 54 -18.25 -37.23 12.00
N LEU A 55 -17.84 -37.15 13.27
CA LEU A 55 -17.59 -35.89 13.97
C LEU A 55 -16.40 -35.14 13.37
N SER A 56 -15.32 -35.84 13.04
CA SER A 56 -14.15 -35.26 12.37
C SER A 56 -14.49 -34.74 10.97
N GLY A 57 -15.29 -35.47 10.18
CA GLY A 57 -15.78 -35.02 8.89
C GLY A 57 -16.65 -33.75 8.99
N ALA A 58 -17.57 -33.72 9.94
CA ALA A 58 -18.40 -32.54 10.22
C ALA A 58 -17.56 -31.34 10.69
N ALA A 59 -16.52 -31.56 11.50
CA ALA A 59 -15.60 -30.51 11.96
C ALA A 59 -14.78 -29.92 10.81
N VAL A 60 -14.28 -30.75 9.89
CA VAL A 60 -13.58 -30.27 8.68
C VAL A 60 -14.54 -29.50 7.77
N ALA A 61 -15.76 -29.99 7.56
CA ALA A 61 -16.77 -29.28 6.77
C ALA A 61 -17.12 -27.92 7.40
N ALA A 62 -17.27 -27.87 8.73
CA ALA A 62 -17.50 -26.62 9.47
C ALA A 62 -16.30 -25.66 9.36
N LEU A 63 -15.06 -26.16 9.45
CA LEU A 63 -13.86 -25.33 9.26
C LEU A 63 -13.79 -24.76 7.84
N VAL A 64 -14.01 -25.58 6.81
CA VAL A 64 -14.04 -25.12 5.42
C VAL A 64 -15.16 -24.10 5.22
N PHE A 65 -16.35 -24.36 5.72
CA PHE A 65 -17.48 -23.42 5.66
C PHE A 65 -17.16 -22.09 6.34
N LEU A 66 -16.51 -22.12 7.50
CA LEU A 66 -16.10 -20.90 8.22
C LEU A 66 -15.01 -20.13 7.49
N LEU A 67 -14.02 -20.80 6.90
CA LEU A 67 -12.98 -20.15 6.09
C LEU A 67 -13.57 -19.51 4.83
N LEU A 68 -14.52 -20.19 4.17
CA LEU A 68 -15.23 -19.65 3.02
C LEU A 68 -16.13 -18.48 3.42
N ARG A 69 -16.84 -18.59 4.55
CA ARG A 69 -17.70 -17.52 5.07
C ARG A 69 -16.90 -16.29 5.46
N ASP A 70 -15.77 -16.46 6.15
CA ASP A 70 -14.86 -15.37 6.54
C ASP A 70 -14.34 -14.58 5.33
N GLN A 71 -14.12 -15.26 4.19
CA GLN A 71 -13.75 -14.61 2.93
C GLN A 71 -14.89 -13.82 2.28
N VAL A 72 -16.15 -14.19 2.53
CA VAL A 72 -17.35 -13.56 1.94
C VAL A 72 -17.89 -12.44 2.83
N THR A 73 -17.85 -12.58 4.16
CA THR A 73 -18.40 -11.60 5.11
C THR A 73 -17.50 -10.40 5.36
N SER A 74 -16.24 -10.45 4.95
CA SER A 74 -15.24 -9.40 5.23
C SER A 74 -14.98 -8.49 4.01
N ARG A 75 -15.94 -8.36 3.10
CA ARG A 75 -15.82 -7.49 1.91
C ARG A 75 -16.89 -6.42 1.92
N VAL A 76 -16.45 -5.17 1.94
CA VAL A 76 -17.27 -3.99 1.69
C VAL A 76 -17.39 -3.81 0.18
N VAL A 77 -18.61 -3.75 -0.35
CA VAL A 77 -18.86 -3.61 -1.78
C VAL A 77 -19.15 -2.13 -2.07
N VAL A 78 -18.37 -1.52 -2.95
CA VAL A 78 -18.58 -0.14 -3.39
C VAL A 78 -18.62 -0.11 -4.91
N PHE A 79 -19.77 0.27 -5.45
CA PHE A 79 -19.94 0.51 -6.89
C PHE A 79 -19.74 1.99 -7.17
N TYR A 80 -18.86 2.28 -8.12
CA TYR A 80 -18.66 3.61 -8.65
C TYR A 80 -19.37 3.72 -10.00
N ASP A 81 -20.19 4.76 -10.11
CA ASP A 81 -20.73 5.26 -11.37
C ASP A 81 -20.05 6.61 -11.59
N VAL A 82 -18.94 6.60 -12.33
CA VAL A 82 -18.11 7.79 -12.57
C VAL A 82 -18.35 8.24 -13.99
N ASP A 83 -18.92 9.42 -14.16
CA ASP A 83 -19.24 9.97 -15.47
C ASP A 83 -18.53 11.29 -15.75
N GLY A 84 -18.23 11.55 -17.01
CA GLY A 84 -17.96 12.89 -17.52
C GLY A 84 -16.57 13.45 -17.17
N ALA A 85 -16.50 14.46 -16.31
CA ALA A 85 -15.22 15.12 -15.97
C ALA A 85 -14.39 14.28 -15.00
N ASP A 86 -15.06 13.67 -14.02
CA ASP A 86 -14.42 12.88 -12.96
C ASP A 86 -13.86 11.57 -13.52
N GLU A 87 -14.55 10.96 -14.50
CA GLU A 87 -14.10 9.76 -15.21
C GLU A 87 -12.79 10.02 -15.95
N ARG A 88 -12.76 11.07 -16.79
CA ARG A 88 -11.56 11.44 -17.57
C ARG A 88 -10.37 11.78 -16.69
N TRP A 89 -10.61 12.45 -15.56
CA TRP A 89 -9.55 12.71 -14.59
C TRP A 89 -9.05 11.39 -13.97
N PHE A 90 -9.95 10.50 -13.57
CA PHE A 90 -9.58 9.24 -12.95
C PHE A 90 -8.83 8.31 -13.90
N GLU A 91 -9.24 8.24 -15.17
CA GLU A 91 -8.50 7.56 -16.23
C GLU A 91 -7.09 8.13 -16.41
N SER A 92 -6.95 9.46 -16.41
CA SER A 92 -5.65 10.13 -16.46
C SER A 92 -4.76 9.78 -15.26
N LEU A 93 -5.35 9.65 -14.06
CA LEU A 93 -4.65 9.19 -12.86
C LEU A 93 -4.19 7.73 -13.01
N ILE A 94 -5.06 6.84 -13.52
CA ILE A 94 -4.71 5.44 -13.80
C ILE A 94 -3.54 5.38 -14.78
N ASP A 95 -3.59 6.10 -15.89
CA ASP A 95 -2.56 6.08 -16.92
C ASP A 95 -1.23 6.63 -16.42
N THR A 96 -1.26 7.72 -15.65
CA THR A 96 -0.07 8.26 -15.00
C THR A 96 0.52 7.26 -13.99
N THR A 97 -0.33 6.50 -13.31
CA THR A 97 0.12 5.44 -12.39
C THR A 97 0.69 4.23 -13.15
N LYS A 98 0.21 3.91 -14.36
CA LYS A 98 0.84 2.91 -15.25
C LYS A 98 2.24 3.34 -15.67
N ILE A 99 2.43 4.63 -15.99
CA ILE A 99 3.76 5.18 -16.26
C ILE A 99 4.65 5.02 -15.02
N ALA A 100 4.11 5.25 -13.82
CA ALA A 100 4.85 5.01 -12.58
C ALA A 100 5.24 3.54 -12.41
N ALA A 101 4.31 2.60 -12.67
CA ALA A 101 4.58 1.16 -12.65
C ALA A 101 5.68 0.72 -13.63
N GLY A 102 5.89 1.46 -14.71
CA GLY A 102 6.98 1.25 -15.66
C GLY A 102 8.37 1.68 -15.18
N SER A 103 8.47 2.40 -14.05
CA SER A 103 9.75 2.77 -13.45
C SER A 103 10.47 1.54 -12.91
N GLN A 104 11.79 1.43 -13.13
CA GLN A 104 12.56 0.25 -12.68
C GLN A 104 12.52 0.10 -11.16
N ARG A 105 12.49 1.23 -10.43
CA ARG A 105 12.35 1.25 -8.98
C ARG A 105 11.52 2.42 -8.47
N ILE A 106 10.73 2.10 -7.45
CA ILE A 106 9.95 3.03 -6.66
C ILE A 106 10.23 2.73 -5.19
N TRP A 107 10.32 3.76 -4.37
CA TRP A 107 10.52 3.63 -2.94
C TRP A 107 9.55 4.49 -2.15
N ARG A 108 9.19 4.05 -0.95
CA ARG A 108 8.63 4.91 0.08
C ARG A 108 9.74 5.32 1.03
N VAL A 109 9.92 6.63 1.22
CA VAL A 109 10.84 7.18 2.23
C VAL A 109 10.13 7.22 3.56
N LEU A 110 10.69 6.55 4.57
CA LEU A 110 10.25 6.58 5.95
C LEU A 110 11.00 7.70 6.68
N GLU A 111 10.29 8.47 7.49
CA GLU A 111 10.94 9.39 8.40
C GLU A 111 11.60 8.62 9.55
N SER A 112 12.69 9.18 10.07
CA SER A 112 13.58 8.58 11.08
C SER A 112 12.90 8.17 12.40
N GLY A 113 11.62 8.49 12.61
CA GLY A 113 10.82 8.10 13.78
C GLY A 113 10.17 6.71 13.72
N GLN A 114 10.11 6.03 12.56
CA GLN A 114 9.44 4.72 12.41
C GLN A 114 10.40 3.52 12.30
N VAL A 115 11.54 3.56 13.00
CA VAL A 115 12.45 2.40 13.03
C VAL A 115 11.96 1.40 14.08
N VAL A 116 11.21 0.39 13.63
CA VAL A 116 10.64 -0.68 14.46
C VAL A 116 11.72 -1.61 15.05
N THR A 117 12.99 -1.52 14.65
CA THR A 117 14.04 -2.40 15.22
C THR A 117 15.39 -1.73 15.48
N THR A 118 15.81 -1.80 16.74
CA THR A 118 17.12 -1.36 17.28
C THR A 118 18.32 -2.02 16.58
N ARG A 119 18.11 -3.17 15.93
CA ARG A 119 19.15 -3.95 15.24
C ARG A 119 19.60 -3.30 13.92
N GLN A 120 18.71 -2.61 13.20
CA GLN A 120 19.05 -1.92 11.95
C GLN A 120 19.83 -0.63 12.18
N HIS A 121 19.67 -0.01 13.35
CA HIS A 121 20.36 1.23 13.73
C HIS A 121 21.86 1.02 14.00
N LYS A 122 22.28 -0.16 14.51
CA LYS A 122 23.68 -0.41 14.89
C LYS A 122 24.62 -0.74 13.72
N THR A 123 24.11 -1.16 12.57
CA THR A 123 24.96 -1.61 11.44
C THR A 123 25.32 -0.48 10.47
N ASN A 124 24.67 0.69 10.55
CA ASN A 124 24.76 1.76 9.54
C ASN A 124 25.52 3.02 10.01
N ALA A 125 26.24 2.94 11.13
CA ALA A 125 26.82 4.08 11.85
C ALA A 125 27.95 4.87 11.13
N GLY A 126 28.31 4.52 9.89
CA GLY A 126 29.36 5.21 9.11
C GLY A 126 28.88 5.96 7.86
N ALA A 127 27.61 5.79 7.48
CA ALA A 127 27.04 6.41 6.28
C ALA A 127 25.72 7.10 6.65
N ALA A 128 25.81 8.38 7.01
CA ALA A 128 24.67 9.22 7.42
C ALA A 128 23.59 9.44 6.32
N ASN A 129 23.61 8.66 5.23
CA ASN A 129 22.70 8.73 4.08
C ASN A 129 22.04 7.38 3.73
N LEU A 130 22.06 6.37 4.61
CA LEU A 130 21.10 5.26 4.49
C LEU A 130 19.71 5.76 4.95
N ILE A 131 19.11 6.59 4.11
CA ILE A 131 17.70 7.00 4.24
C ILE A 131 16.87 5.72 4.35
N ASN A 132 16.02 5.66 5.39
CA ASN A 132 15.08 4.59 5.64
C ASN A 132 14.06 4.52 4.51
N ARG A 133 14.44 3.98 3.34
CA ARG A 133 13.51 3.77 2.24
C ARG A 133 13.18 2.29 2.12
N ILE A 134 11.92 1.98 1.88
CA ILE A 134 11.45 0.63 1.59
C ILE A 134 11.00 0.59 0.14
N VAL A 135 11.16 -0.58 -0.51
CA VAL A 135 10.70 -0.76 -1.88
C VAL A 135 9.18 -0.61 -1.90
N ALA A 136 8.69 0.19 -2.84
CA ALA A 136 7.28 0.33 -3.12
C ALA A 136 6.94 -0.36 -4.45
N ALA A 137 5.75 -0.92 -4.53
CA ALA A 137 5.21 -1.56 -5.71
C ALA A 137 3.91 -0.86 -6.12
N VAL A 138 3.69 -0.77 -7.43
CA VAL A 138 2.44 -0.27 -7.99
C VAL A 138 1.62 -1.48 -8.45
N SER A 139 0.34 -1.51 -8.10
CA SER A 139 -0.65 -2.46 -8.59
C SER A 139 -1.94 -1.74 -8.95
N PHE A 140 -2.91 -2.47 -9.50
CA PHE A 140 -4.17 -1.92 -9.98
C PHE A 140 -5.39 -2.60 -9.35
N ASP A 141 -5.16 -3.25 -8.20
CA ASP A 141 -6.14 -4.03 -7.46
C ASP A 141 -6.65 -3.26 -6.25
N ALA A 142 -7.96 -3.38 -5.98
CA ALA A 142 -8.56 -2.89 -4.75
C ALA A 142 -8.01 -3.64 -3.51
N PRO A 143 -8.05 -3.03 -2.31
CA PRO A 143 -7.66 -3.73 -1.09
C PRO A 143 -8.54 -4.96 -0.86
N ARG A 144 -7.99 -6.00 -0.24
CA ARG A 144 -8.65 -7.31 -0.03
C ARG A 144 -10.10 -7.25 0.51
N HIS A 145 -10.39 -6.25 1.35
CA HIS A 145 -11.71 -6.09 1.99
C HIS A 145 -12.62 -5.12 1.23
N LEU A 146 -12.21 -4.62 0.06
CA LEU A 146 -13.00 -3.76 -0.81
C LEU A 146 -13.25 -4.47 -2.15
N ALA A 147 -14.52 -4.73 -2.46
CA ALA A 147 -14.94 -5.18 -3.78
C ALA A 147 -15.49 -3.98 -4.55
N THR A 148 -14.96 -3.73 -5.74
CA THR A 148 -15.41 -2.62 -6.59
C THR A 148 -15.33 -2.98 -8.07
N ASN A 149 -16.11 -2.28 -8.90
CA ASN A 149 -16.20 -2.46 -10.35
C ASN A 149 -15.10 -1.74 -11.13
N ILE A 150 -14.35 -0.85 -10.48
CA ILE A 150 -13.30 -0.04 -11.11
C ILE A 150 -11.91 -0.60 -10.85
N THR A 151 -10.98 -0.24 -11.73
CA THR A 151 -9.55 -0.47 -11.51
C THR A 151 -9.03 0.53 -10.49
N VAL A 152 -8.32 0.07 -9.45
CA VAL A 152 -7.87 0.92 -8.34
C VAL A 152 -6.34 1.01 -8.35
N PRO A 153 -5.75 2.13 -8.83
CA PRO A 153 -4.32 2.35 -8.71
C PRO A 153 -3.91 2.26 -7.24
N THR A 154 -2.88 1.47 -6.97
CA THR A 154 -2.44 1.18 -5.61
C THR A 154 -0.92 1.28 -5.52
N ILE A 155 -0.42 2.00 -4.51
CA ILE A 155 1.01 2.03 -4.17
C ILE A 155 1.19 1.34 -2.82
N THR A 156 1.85 0.19 -2.82
CA THR A 156 2.11 -0.61 -1.62
C THR A 156 3.56 -0.52 -1.21
N ALA A 157 3.83 -0.30 0.08
CA ALA A 157 5.17 -0.27 0.65
C ALA A 157 5.15 -0.88 2.06
N GLY A 158 5.75 -2.06 2.24
CA GLY A 158 5.73 -2.75 3.52
C GLY A 158 4.32 -3.16 3.95
N SER A 159 3.91 -2.78 5.18
CA SER A 159 2.56 -3.01 5.71
C SER A 159 1.54 -1.95 5.29
N THR A 160 1.98 -0.92 4.57
CA THR A 160 1.16 0.24 4.24
C THR A 160 0.85 0.32 2.76
N SER A 161 -0.33 0.78 2.40
CA SER A 161 -0.72 1.02 1.00
C SER A 161 -1.61 2.24 0.84
N LEU A 162 -1.47 2.91 -0.30
CA LEU A 162 -2.40 3.94 -0.77
C LEU A 162 -3.20 3.35 -1.93
N HIS A 163 -4.53 3.46 -1.85
CA HIS A 163 -5.45 3.04 -2.90
C HIS A 163 -6.21 4.28 -3.39
N PHE A 164 -6.07 4.62 -4.65
CA PHE A 164 -6.66 5.81 -5.25
C PHE A 164 -8.04 5.46 -5.82
N LEU A 165 -9.09 5.97 -5.19
CA LEU A 165 -10.47 5.88 -5.68
C LEU A 165 -10.84 7.18 -6.40
N PRO A 166 -11.97 7.25 -7.13
CA PRO A 166 -12.39 8.46 -7.83
C PRO A 166 -12.70 9.64 -6.90
N ASP A 167 -13.17 9.39 -5.67
CA ASP A 167 -13.61 10.43 -4.74
C ASP A 167 -12.62 10.67 -3.58
N ARG A 168 -11.78 9.68 -3.26
CA ARG A 168 -10.83 9.74 -2.13
C ARG A 168 -9.62 8.81 -2.30
N ILE A 169 -8.69 8.91 -1.36
CA ILE A 169 -7.58 7.98 -1.19
C ILE A 169 -7.82 7.15 0.06
N LEU A 170 -7.86 5.82 -0.07
CA LEU A 170 -7.80 4.93 1.09
C LEU A 170 -6.35 4.66 1.47
N VAL A 171 -6.05 4.90 2.74
CA VAL A 171 -4.76 4.64 3.35
C VAL A 171 -4.93 3.41 4.23
N LYS A 172 -4.15 2.37 3.96
CA LYS A 172 -4.09 1.18 4.80
C LYS A 172 -2.77 1.15 5.55
N ASP A 173 -2.82 0.89 6.84
CA ASP A 173 -1.66 0.53 7.67
C ASP A 173 -1.93 -0.75 8.45
N GLY A 174 -1.37 -1.86 7.96
CA GLY A 174 -1.59 -3.18 8.50
C GLY A 174 -3.06 -3.61 8.36
N ARG A 175 -3.82 -3.48 9.45
CA ARG A 175 -5.25 -3.79 9.50
C ARG A 175 -6.15 -2.56 9.61
N HIS A 176 -5.58 -1.38 9.79
CA HIS A 176 -6.34 -0.15 9.90
C HIS A 176 -6.46 0.50 8.54
N TYR A 177 -7.65 1.00 8.25
CA TYR A 177 -7.98 1.82 7.10
C TYR A 177 -8.32 3.22 7.60
N ALA A 178 -7.91 4.20 6.82
CA ALA A 178 -8.31 5.59 6.91
C ALA A 178 -8.57 6.10 5.49
N ASP A 179 -9.32 7.18 5.35
CA ASP A 179 -9.54 7.83 4.07
C ASP A 179 -9.14 9.30 4.09
N VAL A 180 -8.79 9.82 2.92
CA VAL A 180 -8.44 11.22 2.70
C VAL A 180 -9.12 11.68 1.43
N ALA A 181 -9.96 12.72 1.53
CA ALA A 181 -10.55 13.35 0.35
C ALA A 181 -9.46 14.10 -0.44
N TYR A 182 -9.58 14.13 -1.77
CA TYR A 182 -8.63 14.86 -2.61
C TYR A 182 -8.59 16.37 -2.33
N GLY A 183 -9.70 16.94 -1.84
CA GLY A 183 -9.77 18.34 -1.41
C GLY A 183 -8.85 18.67 -0.23
N ASP A 184 -8.56 17.70 0.63
CA ASP A 184 -7.73 17.84 1.83
C ASP A 184 -6.28 17.37 1.60
N LEU A 185 -5.98 16.89 0.39
CA LEU A 185 -4.66 16.38 0.01
C LEU A 185 -3.77 17.52 -0.46
N PHE A 186 -2.65 17.70 0.23
CA PHE A 186 -1.53 18.50 -0.25
C PHE A 186 -0.54 17.58 -0.97
N SER A 187 -0.22 17.89 -2.22
CA SER A 187 0.80 17.16 -2.98
C SER A 187 1.85 18.10 -3.58
N GLY A 188 3.10 17.63 -3.62
CA GLY A 188 4.22 18.33 -4.23
C GLY A 188 5.19 17.37 -4.89
N ALA A 189 5.74 17.78 -6.04
CA ALA A 189 6.80 17.06 -6.71
C ALA A 189 8.11 17.85 -6.68
N THR A 190 9.19 17.17 -6.37
CA THR A 190 10.56 17.70 -6.36
C THR A 190 11.51 16.66 -6.94
N THR A 191 12.78 17.01 -7.12
CA THR A 191 13.84 16.03 -7.39
C THR A 191 14.84 16.03 -6.25
N THR A 192 15.42 14.86 -5.97
CA THR A 192 16.42 14.73 -4.91
C THR A 192 17.60 13.86 -5.36
N ARG A 193 18.78 14.15 -4.81
CA ARG A 193 20.00 13.37 -5.08
C ARG A 193 20.11 12.26 -4.03
N PHE A 194 20.49 11.07 -4.47
CA PHE A 194 20.67 9.92 -3.58
C PHE A 194 21.91 9.12 -3.97
N ILE A 195 22.68 8.71 -2.97
CA ILE A 195 23.90 7.92 -3.16
C ILE A 195 23.52 6.44 -3.16
N GLU A 196 23.62 5.79 -4.32
CA GLU A 196 23.36 4.36 -4.45
C GLU A 196 24.56 3.52 -3.99
N ALA A 197 24.25 2.35 -3.44
CA ALA A 197 25.28 1.32 -3.24
C ALA A 197 25.91 0.93 -4.58
N ALA A 198 27.15 0.43 -4.54
CA ALA A 198 27.88 0.03 -5.75
C ALA A 198 27.10 -1.05 -6.49
N GLY A 199 26.88 -0.83 -7.79
CA GLY A 199 26.09 -1.74 -8.64
C GLY A 199 24.59 -1.72 -8.42
N ALA A 200 24.07 -0.95 -7.45
CA ALA A 200 22.65 -0.93 -7.13
C ALA A 200 21.85 0.12 -7.91
N ALA A 201 22.49 1.02 -8.67
CA ALA A 201 21.79 2.10 -9.35
C ALA A 201 20.82 1.60 -10.44
N PRO A 202 19.57 2.08 -10.48
CA PRO A 202 18.66 1.85 -11.60
C PRO A 202 19.22 2.42 -12.92
N ARG A 203 18.87 1.80 -14.04
CA ARG A 203 19.30 2.16 -15.40
C ARG A 203 18.53 3.34 -15.96
N ASP A 204 17.29 3.52 -15.54
CA ASP A 204 16.38 4.60 -15.93
C ASP A 204 16.55 5.86 -15.07
N ALA A 205 17.28 5.76 -13.95
CA ALA A 205 17.64 6.92 -13.13
C ALA A 205 18.82 7.68 -13.74
N GLN A 206 18.76 9.01 -13.69
CA GLN A 206 19.85 9.87 -14.17
C GLN A 206 21.00 9.89 -13.16
N LYS A 207 22.20 9.49 -13.58
CA LYS A 207 23.42 9.69 -12.80
C LYS A 207 23.87 11.15 -12.89
N VAL A 208 23.95 11.85 -11.77
CA VAL A 208 24.29 13.29 -11.72
C VAL A 208 25.65 13.57 -11.12
N ASP A 209 26.18 12.65 -10.31
CA ASP A 209 27.49 12.80 -9.69
C ASP A 209 28.06 11.43 -9.30
N ARG A 210 29.28 11.42 -8.79
CA ARG A 210 29.94 10.26 -8.22
C ARG A 210 30.64 10.64 -6.92
N THR A 211 30.67 9.71 -5.99
CA THR A 211 31.34 9.88 -4.70
C THR A 211 32.01 8.58 -4.29
N TRP A 212 32.68 8.56 -3.15
CA TRP A 212 33.36 7.38 -2.63
C TRP A 212 32.63 6.88 -1.39
N GLN A 213 32.72 5.58 -1.10
CA GLN A 213 32.16 5.03 0.13
C GLN A 213 32.76 5.70 1.37
N TYR A 214 34.07 6.00 1.33
CA TYR A 214 34.78 6.76 2.34
C TYR A 214 35.43 7.98 1.69
N VAL A 215 35.01 9.18 2.12
CA VAL A 215 35.52 10.45 1.59
C VAL A 215 36.48 11.11 2.58
N ASN A 216 37.53 11.74 2.06
CA ASN A 216 38.40 12.59 2.85
C ASN A 216 37.78 13.99 3.06
N VAL A 217 38.44 14.85 3.84
CA VAL A 217 37.96 16.22 4.14
C VAL A 217 37.72 17.07 2.89
N LYS A 218 38.39 16.75 1.76
CA LYS A 218 38.24 17.44 0.47
C LYS A 218 37.24 16.76 -0.48
N GLY A 219 36.50 15.74 -0.02
CA GLY A 219 35.50 15.01 -0.81
C GLY A 219 36.04 13.94 -1.77
N GLY A 220 37.36 13.75 -1.85
CA GLY A 220 37.99 12.71 -2.66
C GLY A 220 38.07 11.34 -1.94
N PRO A 221 38.61 10.30 -2.58
CA PRO A 221 38.73 8.99 -1.97
C PRO A 221 39.66 9.04 -0.75
N ASP A 222 39.22 8.50 0.38
CA ASP A 222 40.10 8.25 1.52
C ASP A 222 40.97 7.02 1.23
N ARG A 223 42.29 7.26 1.12
CA ARG A 223 43.31 6.25 0.78
C ARG A 223 43.69 5.35 1.96
N ARG A 224 43.20 5.63 3.17
CA ARG A 224 43.38 4.75 4.35
C ARG A 224 42.59 3.45 4.21
N TYR A 225 41.53 3.46 3.40
CA TYR A 225 40.71 2.30 3.11
C TYR A 225 41.17 1.66 1.79
N SER A 226 41.72 0.45 1.87
CA SER A 226 42.18 -0.31 0.70
C SER A 226 41.03 -0.75 -0.22
N ASN A 227 39.82 -0.92 0.34
CA ASN A 227 38.60 -1.24 -0.40
C ASN A 227 37.58 -0.10 -0.26
N ASN A 228 37.72 0.92 -1.12
CA ASN A 228 36.86 2.08 -1.15
C ASN A 228 36.17 2.19 -2.52
N PRO A 229 35.04 1.51 -2.74
CA PRO A 229 34.37 1.54 -4.03
C PRO A 229 33.73 2.90 -4.32
N GLU A 230 33.73 3.28 -5.60
CA GLU A 230 32.97 4.43 -6.08
C GLU A 230 31.46 4.18 -5.93
N ARG A 231 30.72 5.21 -5.55
CA ARG A 231 29.26 5.25 -5.39
C ARG A 231 28.68 6.23 -6.39
N SER A 232 27.60 5.83 -7.06
CA SER A 232 26.91 6.72 -8.00
C SER A 232 25.89 7.57 -7.27
N VAL A 233 25.88 8.87 -7.55
CA VAL A 233 24.83 9.77 -7.08
C VAL A 233 23.77 9.88 -8.18
N MET A 234 22.59 9.38 -7.89
CA MET A 234 21.45 9.33 -8.80
C MET A 234 20.46 10.44 -8.46
N LEU A 235 19.76 10.94 -9.47
CA LEU A 235 18.66 11.89 -9.32
C LEU A 235 17.34 11.11 -9.34
N TYR A 236 16.52 11.30 -8.31
CA TYR A 236 15.21 10.68 -8.17
C TYR A 236 14.12 11.74 -8.21
N GLY A 237 12.98 11.39 -8.82
CA GLY A 237 11.74 12.14 -8.65
C GLY A 237 11.18 11.86 -7.26
N GLN A 238 10.65 12.87 -6.59
CA GLN A 238 10.08 12.74 -5.26
C GLN A 238 8.68 13.36 -5.24
N LEU A 239 7.68 12.52 -4.98
CA LEU A 239 6.31 12.92 -4.72
C LEU A 239 6.07 12.91 -3.21
N GLU A 240 5.66 14.03 -2.67
CA GLU A 240 5.24 14.16 -1.28
C GLU A 240 3.73 14.41 -1.24
N MET A 241 3.04 13.67 -0.38
CA MET A 241 1.60 13.72 -0.16
C MET A 241 1.35 13.86 1.33
N SER A 242 0.55 14.84 1.73
CA SER A 242 0.16 15.05 3.12
C SER A 242 -1.28 15.53 3.26
N SER A 243 -1.86 15.38 4.44
CA SER A 243 -3.19 15.92 4.76
C SER A 243 -3.22 16.47 6.19
N GLN A 244 -4.20 17.33 6.48
CA GLN A 244 -4.44 17.79 7.86
C GLN A 244 -4.90 16.66 8.78
N SER A 245 -5.53 15.62 8.22
CA SER A 245 -5.94 14.42 8.95
C SER A 245 -4.78 13.49 9.35
N GLY A 246 -3.54 13.85 9.01
CA GLY A 246 -2.33 13.14 9.44
C GLY A 246 -1.73 12.19 8.42
N LEU A 247 -2.20 12.20 7.16
CA LEU A 247 -1.49 11.51 6.08
C LEU A 247 -0.14 12.19 5.87
N TYR A 248 0.92 11.40 5.80
CA TYR A 248 2.21 11.84 5.30
C TYR A 248 2.92 10.69 4.59
N TRP A 249 3.12 10.84 3.28
CA TRP A 249 3.72 9.85 2.41
C TRP A 249 4.69 10.50 1.44
N LYS A 250 5.90 9.93 1.37
CA LYS A 250 6.95 10.38 0.45
C LYS A 250 7.38 9.22 -0.43
N VAL A 251 7.15 9.36 -1.72
CA VAL A 251 7.46 8.35 -2.74
C VAL A 251 8.59 8.87 -3.62
N GLN A 252 9.59 8.03 -3.87
CA GLN A 252 10.67 8.31 -4.80
C GLN A 252 10.58 7.39 -6.01
N THR A 253 10.75 7.95 -7.21
CA THR A 253 10.73 7.24 -8.48
C THR A 253 12.08 7.39 -9.19
N SER A 254 12.58 6.28 -9.73
CA SER A 254 13.80 6.23 -10.56
C SER A 254 13.77 7.19 -11.73
N ALA A 255 12.69 7.18 -12.49
CA ALA A 255 12.41 8.20 -13.49
C ALA A 255 11.90 9.49 -12.81
N THR A 256 12.61 10.60 -13.02
CA THR A 256 12.33 11.89 -12.34
C THR A 256 11.01 12.53 -12.75
N TYR A 257 10.62 12.37 -14.02
CA TYR A 257 9.39 12.96 -14.57
C TYR A 257 8.11 12.34 -13.99
N VAL A 258 8.18 11.09 -13.52
CA VAL A 258 7.03 10.34 -13.01
C VAL A 258 6.41 11.02 -11.78
N ALA A 259 7.23 11.46 -10.83
CA ALA A 259 6.75 12.18 -9.66
C ALA A 259 6.00 13.47 -10.04
N ALA A 260 6.49 14.19 -11.05
CA ALA A 260 5.86 15.41 -11.53
C ALA A 260 4.51 15.13 -12.21
N GLN A 261 4.43 14.09 -13.04
CA GLN A 261 3.18 13.70 -13.69
C GLN A 261 2.15 13.22 -12.66
N LEU A 262 2.54 12.37 -11.70
CA LEU A 262 1.64 11.94 -10.63
C LEU A 262 1.12 13.14 -9.82
N ASN A 263 1.99 14.08 -9.47
CA ASN A 263 1.57 15.29 -8.78
C ASN A 263 0.60 16.14 -9.63
N ALA A 264 0.81 16.24 -10.94
CA ALA A 264 -0.09 16.97 -11.83
C ALA A 264 -1.48 16.30 -11.88
N ALA A 265 -1.54 14.97 -12.00
CA ALA A 265 -2.78 14.22 -11.96
C ALA A 265 -3.52 14.39 -10.61
N LEU A 266 -2.82 14.30 -9.48
CA LEU A 266 -3.41 14.50 -8.16
C LEU A 266 -3.93 15.93 -7.95
N ARG A 267 -3.23 16.95 -8.45
CA ARG A 267 -3.66 18.35 -8.35
C ARG A 267 -4.84 18.69 -9.24
N ALA A 268 -5.04 17.95 -10.32
CA ALA A 268 -6.18 18.08 -11.23
C ALA A 268 -7.45 17.41 -10.68
N ALA A 269 -7.40 16.80 -9.48
CA ALA A 269 -8.54 16.14 -8.88
C ALA A 269 -9.74 17.09 -8.71
N PRO A 270 -10.95 16.64 -9.06
CA PRO A 270 -12.19 17.34 -8.75
C PRO A 270 -12.26 17.59 -7.24
N ARG A 271 -12.55 18.84 -6.85
CA ARG A 271 -12.74 19.22 -5.44
C ARG A 271 -14.24 19.32 -5.20
N HIS A 272 -14.80 18.28 -4.59
CA HIS A 272 -16.21 18.19 -4.18
C HIS A 272 -16.37 18.44 -2.69
#